data_AF-A0A371EWT5-F1
#
_entry.id   AF-A0A371EWT5-F1
#
_cell.length_a   1.000
_cell.length_b   1.000
_cell.length_c   1.000
_cell.angle_alpha   90.00
_cell.angle_beta   90.00
_cell.angle_gamma   90.00
#
_symmetry.space_group_name_H-M   'P 1'
#
loop_
_entity.id
_entity.type
_entity.pdbx_description
1 polymer ?
#
loop_
_entity_poly.entity_id
_entity_poly.type
_entity_poly.pdbx_seq_one_letter_code
_entity_poly.pdbx_strand_id
1 'polypeptide(L)'
;EVSRDLAGTPNQEVQPSSSTAPVDGAYSRDDDSSSSSDSRENYPFRFGQWCLFVGGPRGPEDLFSSYESGSLLGMASAICRPRTWSVTVTACHSGEAVCMSSAEVSKPFFYLYDTLHSRLGIQLPFTHFERSVLQALNVAPTQLHPNSWAFVRAFELLCEDLGKVPTLGVFFWFFTPRKMDRVGWTSLSNRPKRSLLWPFSESYKGFKNLFFRVAPNDSNSRLLVDRDGRQHFPLQWTRRPAVSISVAVKNLESWEWAFIAELKD
;
A
#
# COMPACT_ATOMS: atom_id res chain seq x y z
N GLU A 1 32.29 56.16 -9.56
CA GLU A 1 31.81 56.07 -10.95
C GLU A 1 30.34 55.60 -10.94
N VAL A 2 29.37 56.12 -11.71
CA VAL A 2 29.24 56.20 -13.19
C VAL A 2 29.24 54.79 -13.78
N SER A 3 28.22 54.25 -14.48
CA SER A 3 27.04 54.78 -15.21
C SER A 3 25.83 53.80 -15.06
N ARG A 4 24.55 54.20 -15.16
CA ARG A 4 23.68 54.33 -16.38
C ARG A 4 23.64 53.08 -17.28
N ASP A 5 22.63 52.72 -18.09
CA ASP A 5 21.20 53.06 -18.36
C ASP A 5 20.72 52.01 -19.43
N LEU A 6 19.45 51.69 -19.78
CA LEU A 6 18.09 52.13 -19.36
C LEU A 6 17.03 51.02 -19.68
N ALA A 7 15.76 51.41 -19.92
CA ALA A 7 14.54 50.61 -20.18
C ALA A 7 14.32 50.08 -21.62
N GLY A 8 13.32 49.20 -21.81
CA GLY A 8 12.81 48.81 -23.15
C GLY A 8 11.65 47.78 -23.19
N THR A 9 10.42 48.26 -23.34
CA THR A 9 9.16 47.57 -23.77
C THR A 9 8.34 48.59 -24.60
N PRO A 10 7.25 48.28 -25.36
CA PRO A 10 6.45 47.04 -25.52
C PRO A 10 6.07 46.74 -27.02
N ASN A 11 4.87 46.17 -27.27
CA ASN A 11 4.11 46.00 -28.55
C ASN A 11 4.48 44.76 -29.40
N GLN A 12 3.56 44.08 -30.14
CA GLN A 12 2.09 44.17 -30.32
C GLN A 12 1.57 42.75 -30.70
N GLU A 13 0.35 42.31 -30.31
CA GLU A 13 -0.86 42.20 -31.17
C GLU A 13 -0.64 41.32 -32.45
N VAL A 14 -1.38 40.22 -32.66
CA VAL A 14 -2.64 40.19 -33.45
C VAL A 14 -3.31 38.78 -33.33
N GLN A 15 -4.63 38.74 -33.17
CA GLN A 15 -5.49 37.61 -33.60
C GLN A 15 -6.17 37.96 -34.93
N PRO A 16 -6.61 36.96 -35.71
CA PRO A 16 -7.98 37.08 -36.24
C PRO A 16 -8.83 35.80 -36.11
N SER A 17 -10.14 36.03 -36.03
CA SER A 17 -11.21 35.03 -35.88
C SER A 17 -11.88 34.68 -37.21
N SER A 18 -12.63 33.56 -37.29
CA SER A 18 -14.07 33.55 -37.66
C SER A 18 -14.59 32.15 -38.08
N SER A 19 -15.80 31.82 -37.58
CA SER A 19 -16.94 31.05 -38.17
C SER A 19 -16.70 29.79 -39.05
N THR A 20 -17.56 28.76 -39.03
CA THR A 20 -19.02 28.84 -39.27
C THR A 20 -19.76 27.55 -38.81
N ALA A 21 -21.05 27.66 -38.52
CA ALA A 21 -22.07 26.59 -38.35
C ALA A 21 -23.38 27.08 -39.04
N PRO A 22 -24.51 26.33 -39.18
CA PRO A 22 -24.91 25.03 -38.61
C PRO A 22 -25.58 24.09 -39.66
N VAL A 23 -26.45 23.13 -39.24
CA VAL A 23 -27.82 22.84 -39.77
C VAL A 23 -28.48 21.60 -39.07
N ASP A 24 -29.58 21.88 -38.37
CA ASP A 24 -30.88 21.18 -38.13
C ASP A 24 -31.11 19.65 -37.96
N GLY A 25 -32.11 19.33 -37.10
CA GLY A 25 -32.83 18.03 -37.01
C GLY A 25 -33.06 17.49 -35.57
N ALA A 26 -33.93 18.03 -34.70
CA ALA A 26 -35.40 17.97 -34.66
C ALA A 26 -36.04 16.76 -33.90
N TYR A 27 -36.73 17.07 -32.77
CA TYR A 27 -37.83 16.36 -32.05
C TYR A 27 -37.65 15.06 -31.21
N SER A 28 -37.79 15.25 -29.88
CA SER A 28 -38.64 14.57 -28.88
C SER A 28 -38.88 13.04 -28.80
N ARG A 29 -38.53 12.49 -27.60
CA ARG A 29 -39.30 11.60 -26.69
C ARG A 29 -40.13 10.41 -27.23
N ASP A 30 -39.88 9.20 -26.74
CA ASP A 30 -40.50 8.63 -25.51
C ASP A 30 -39.82 7.29 -25.11
N ASP A 31 -40.17 6.73 -23.94
CA ASP A 31 -39.60 5.51 -23.34
C ASP A 31 -39.96 4.20 -24.10
N ASP A 32 -39.08 3.17 -24.08
CA ASP A 32 -39.31 2.00 -23.20
C ASP A 32 -38.17 0.96 -23.16
N SER A 33 -37.85 0.56 -21.93
CA SER A 33 -37.37 -0.75 -21.43
C SER A 33 -36.95 -1.88 -22.41
N SER A 34 -35.66 -2.28 -22.37
CA SER A 34 -35.20 -3.57 -21.78
C SER A 34 -33.94 -4.19 -22.40
N SER A 35 -33.14 -4.83 -21.55
CA SER A 35 -32.20 -5.92 -21.88
C SER A 35 -30.93 -5.60 -22.67
N SER A 36 -29.96 -4.95 -22.03
CA SER A 36 -28.54 -5.19 -22.32
C SER A 36 -27.94 -6.17 -21.30
N SER A 37 -27.74 -7.41 -21.71
CA SER A 37 -26.76 -8.27 -21.04
C SER A 37 -25.36 -7.66 -21.12
N ASP A 38 -24.55 -8.01 -20.14
CA ASP A 38 -23.10 -7.88 -20.10
C ASP A 38 -22.52 -6.46 -19.94
N SER A 39 -22.28 -6.11 -18.67
CA SER A 39 -21.03 -5.47 -18.30
C SER A 39 -20.49 -6.10 -17.02
N ARG A 40 -19.72 -7.20 -17.17
CA ARG A 40 -18.77 -7.58 -16.12
C ARG A 40 -17.83 -6.39 -15.88
N GLU A 41 -18.03 -5.66 -14.79
CA GLU A 41 -17.15 -4.54 -14.41
C GLU A 41 -15.72 -5.06 -14.25
N ASN A 42 -14.90 -4.76 -15.27
CA ASN A 42 -13.55 -5.30 -15.40
C ASN A 42 -12.63 -4.42 -14.56
N TYR A 43 -12.44 -4.78 -13.29
CA TYR A 43 -11.56 -4.07 -12.37
C TYR A 43 -10.18 -3.83 -13.01
N PRO A 44 -9.65 -2.59 -13.00
CA PRO A 44 -8.39 -2.26 -13.70
C PRO A 44 -7.12 -2.79 -12.99
N PHE A 45 -7.28 -3.66 -11.98
CA PHE A 45 -6.21 -4.20 -11.15
C PHE A 45 -6.04 -5.71 -11.33
N ARG A 46 -6.01 -6.18 -12.59
CA ARG A 46 -5.39 -7.48 -12.86
C ARG A 46 -3.87 -7.32 -12.75
N PHE A 47 -3.35 -7.47 -11.54
CA PHE A 47 -1.96 -7.89 -11.38
C PHE A 47 -1.78 -9.13 -12.26
N GLY A 48 -0.89 -9.05 -13.25
CA GLY A 48 -0.62 -10.18 -14.13
C GLY A 48 -0.23 -11.38 -13.27
N GLN A 49 -1.03 -12.45 -13.35
CA GLN A 49 -1.06 -13.65 -12.49
C GLN A 49 0.27 -14.45 -12.44
N TRP A 50 1.34 -13.91 -13.03
CA TRP A 50 2.61 -14.57 -13.34
C TRP A 50 3.84 -13.71 -13.02
N CYS A 51 3.71 -12.43 -12.67
CA CYS A 51 4.87 -11.53 -12.54
C CYS A 51 5.69 -11.70 -11.25
N LEU A 52 5.25 -12.53 -10.30
CA LEU A 52 5.92 -12.73 -9.00
C LEU A 52 6.47 -14.15 -8.77
N PHE A 53 6.24 -15.09 -9.70
CA PHE A 53 6.68 -16.48 -9.56
C PHE A 53 7.42 -17.02 -10.79
N VAL A 54 8.56 -17.65 -10.50
CA VAL A 54 9.34 -18.61 -11.32
C VAL A 54 9.63 -18.22 -12.78
N GLY A 55 10.84 -17.72 -13.02
CA GLY A 55 11.54 -17.89 -14.31
C GLY A 55 11.37 -16.80 -15.37
N GLY A 56 11.82 -15.57 -15.10
CA GLY A 56 11.92 -14.53 -16.15
C GLY A 56 12.85 -13.36 -15.76
N PRO A 57 13.66 -12.81 -16.70
CA PRO A 57 14.69 -11.82 -16.38
C PRO A 57 14.19 -10.36 -16.37
N ARG A 58 12.95 -10.10 -15.93
CA ARG A 58 12.37 -8.74 -15.88
C ARG A 58 11.78 -8.45 -14.51
N GLY A 59 12.32 -7.44 -13.84
CA GLY A 59 11.80 -6.97 -12.56
C GLY A 59 10.44 -6.25 -12.70
N PRO A 60 9.68 -6.10 -11.62
CA PRO A 60 8.31 -5.56 -11.65
C PRO A 60 8.25 -4.02 -11.79
N GLU A 61 9.27 -3.35 -12.32
CA GLU A 61 9.35 -1.87 -12.32
C GLU A 61 8.36 -1.22 -13.32
N ASP A 62 7.95 -1.93 -14.39
CA ASP A 62 7.14 -1.40 -15.50
C ASP A 62 5.61 -1.53 -15.32
N LEU A 63 5.11 -2.02 -14.19
CA LEU A 63 3.70 -2.45 -14.04
C LEU A 63 2.82 -1.55 -13.16
N PHE A 64 3.29 -0.34 -12.82
CA PHE A 64 2.58 0.59 -11.95
C PHE A 64 2.30 1.92 -12.65
N SER A 65 1.02 2.32 -12.72
CA SER A 65 0.64 3.63 -13.23
C SER A 65 1.26 4.74 -12.37
N SER A 66 1.78 5.77 -13.02
CA SER A 66 2.37 6.93 -12.34
C SER A 66 1.27 7.77 -11.67
N TYR A 67 0.94 7.44 -10.43
CA TYR A 67 0.21 8.35 -9.55
C TYR A 67 1.18 9.46 -9.10
N GLU A 68 0.90 10.72 -9.48
CA GLU A 68 1.65 11.87 -8.96
C GLU A 68 1.29 12.11 -7.48
N SER A 69 2.05 11.46 -6.60
CA SER A 69 1.95 11.64 -5.14
C SER A 69 2.38 13.05 -4.75
N GLY A 70 1.40 13.94 -4.60
CA GLY A 70 1.59 15.30 -4.06
C GLY A 70 0.34 15.88 -3.39
N SER A 71 -0.86 15.41 -3.77
CA SER A 71 -2.12 15.83 -3.14
C SER A 71 -2.63 14.76 -2.17
N LEU A 72 -3.01 15.19 -0.96
CA LEU A 72 -3.75 14.34 -0.02
C LEU A 72 -5.26 14.32 -0.30
N LEU A 73 -5.74 15.19 -1.21
CA LEU A 73 -7.13 15.21 -1.61
C LEU A 73 -7.48 13.89 -2.33
N GLY A 74 -8.50 13.19 -1.84
CA GLY A 74 -8.89 11.87 -2.35
C GLY A 74 -8.08 10.69 -1.81
N MET A 75 -6.94 10.90 -1.12
CA MET A 75 -6.14 9.80 -0.58
C MET A 75 -6.92 8.91 0.40
N ALA A 76 -7.80 9.49 1.23
CA ALA A 76 -8.68 8.71 2.11
C ALA A 76 -9.60 7.75 1.33
N SER A 77 -10.11 8.17 0.17
CA SER A 77 -10.95 7.35 -0.71
C SER A 77 -10.16 6.33 -1.52
N ALA A 78 -8.88 6.62 -1.81
CA ALA A 78 -8.00 5.72 -2.54
C ALA A 78 -7.50 4.58 -1.65
N ILE A 79 -7.02 4.90 -0.43
CA ILE A 79 -6.48 3.90 0.50
C ILE A 79 -7.56 3.02 1.12
N CYS A 80 -8.82 3.47 1.26
CA CYS A 80 -9.89 2.66 1.84
C CYS A 80 -10.63 1.84 0.79
N ARG A 81 -10.94 0.57 1.11
CA ARG A 81 -11.90 -0.21 0.33
C ARG A 81 -13.25 0.53 0.27
N PRO A 82 -13.83 0.76 -0.93
CA PRO A 82 -15.03 1.56 -1.05
C PRO A 82 -16.17 1.14 -0.12
N ARG A 83 -16.88 2.15 0.42
CA ARG A 83 -18.19 2.05 1.10
C ARG A 83 -18.22 1.35 2.47
N THR A 84 -17.10 0.91 3.06
CA THR A 84 -17.12 0.20 4.36
C THR A 84 -16.42 0.91 5.52
N TRP A 85 -15.47 1.82 5.26
CA TRP A 85 -14.68 2.49 6.32
C TRP A 85 -14.45 3.96 5.99
N SER A 86 -14.34 4.79 7.04
CA SER A 86 -14.15 6.23 6.92
C SER A 86 -12.96 6.67 7.76
N VAL A 87 -11.96 7.26 7.11
CA VAL A 87 -10.69 7.69 7.72
C VAL A 87 -10.40 9.15 7.39
N THR A 88 -9.65 9.81 8.26
CA THR A 88 -8.99 11.07 7.98
C THR A 88 -7.55 10.76 7.62
N VAL A 89 -7.11 11.28 6.47
CA VAL A 89 -5.70 11.33 6.08
C VAL A 89 -5.20 12.75 6.31
N THR A 90 -4.13 12.94 7.08
CA THR A 90 -3.48 14.25 7.25
C THR A 90 -2.00 14.21 6.93
N ALA A 91 -1.47 15.34 6.48
CA ALA A 91 -0.04 15.51 6.30
C ALA A 91 0.68 15.38 7.65
N CYS A 92 1.89 14.80 7.62
CA CYS A 92 2.83 14.97 8.72
C CYS A 92 3.26 16.44 8.79
N HIS A 93 3.49 16.96 10.00
CA HIS A 93 4.05 18.29 10.18
C HIS A 93 5.54 18.33 9.80
N SER A 94 6.03 19.51 9.43
CA SER A 94 7.48 19.70 9.24
C SER A 94 8.24 19.39 10.53
N GLY A 95 9.28 18.56 10.45
CA GLY A 95 10.05 18.10 11.60
C GLY A 95 9.42 16.98 12.44
N GLU A 96 8.26 16.43 12.04
CA GLU A 96 7.59 15.35 12.77
C GLU A 96 8.35 14.02 12.71
N ALA A 97 8.67 13.46 13.89
CA ALA A 97 9.40 12.21 14.02
C ALA A 97 8.46 10.98 13.95
N VAL A 98 8.24 10.47 12.73
CA VAL A 98 7.47 9.23 12.44
C VAL A 98 7.94 8.00 13.26
N CYS A 99 9.20 7.99 13.69
CA CYS A 99 9.82 6.91 14.46
C CYS A 99 9.70 7.03 15.98
N MET A 100 9.03 8.06 16.51
CA MET A 100 8.80 8.24 17.94
C MET A 100 7.31 8.13 18.28
N SER A 101 7.01 7.50 19.43
CA SER A 101 5.68 7.52 20.02
C SER A 101 5.33 8.94 20.48
N SER A 102 4.35 9.58 19.85
CA SER A 102 3.74 10.79 20.40
C SER A 102 3.00 10.46 21.70
N ALA A 103 3.28 11.20 22.77
CA ALA A 103 2.64 11.01 24.07
C ALA A 103 1.28 11.72 24.18
N GLU A 104 0.98 12.66 23.27
CA GLU A 104 -0.14 13.61 23.40
C GLU A 104 -0.93 13.69 22.08
N VAL A 105 -1.78 12.70 21.79
CA VAL A 105 -2.81 12.83 20.75
C VAL A 105 -4.14 12.27 21.25
N SER A 106 -5.20 13.08 21.18
CA SER A 106 -6.53 12.76 21.70
C SER A 106 -7.30 11.70 20.89
N LYS A 107 -6.81 11.33 19.71
CA LYS A 107 -7.35 10.27 18.86
C LYS A 107 -6.22 9.32 18.43
N PRO A 108 -6.44 7.99 18.46
CA PRO A 108 -5.45 7.03 17.99
C PRO A 108 -5.27 7.15 16.48
N PHE A 109 -4.02 7.16 16.03
CA PHE A 109 -3.63 7.25 14.63
C PHE A 109 -2.33 6.46 14.42
N PHE A 110 -2.07 6.09 13.17
CA PHE A 110 -0.80 5.49 12.73
C PHE A 110 -0.30 6.22 11.48
N TYR A 111 0.98 6.06 11.16
CA TYR A 111 1.52 6.56 9.89
C TYR A 111 1.45 5.47 8.82
N LEU A 112 1.28 5.88 7.56
CA LEU A 112 1.32 5.00 6.40
C LEU A 112 2.27 5.60 5.34
N TYR A 113 2.91 4.73 4.57
CA TYR A 113 3.63 5.11 3.35
C TYR A 113 2.66 5.30 2.19
N ASP A 114 2.89 6.31 1.34
CA ASP A 114 2.20 6.41 0.04
C ASP A 114 2.35 5.14 -0.80
N THR A 115 3.59 4.63 -0.91
CA THR A 115 3.97 3.43 -1.68
C THR A 115 3.09 2.20 -1.41
N LEU A 116 2.60 2.02 -0.18
CA LEU A 116 1.78 0.85 0.15
C LEU A 116 0.48 0.84 -0.65
N HIS A 117 -0.17 1.98 -0.79
CA HIS A 117 -1.31 2.11 -1.70
C HIS A 117 -0.84 2.24 -3.16
N SER A 118 0.00 3.24 -3.46
CA SER A 118 0.30 3.65 -4.84
C SER A 118 1.10 2.63 -5.66
N ARG A 119 1.82 1.70 -5.02
CA ARG A 119 2.61 0.66 -5.70
C ARG A 119 2.38 -0.77 -5.22
N LEU A 120 1.89 -0.99 -3.99
CA LEU A 120 1.61 -2.35 -3.51
C LEU A 120 0.11 -2.71 -3.54
N GLY A 121 -0.78 -1.76 -3.84
CA GLY A 121 -2.22 -1.99 -3.85
C GLY A 121 -2.77 -2.42 -2.48
N ILE A 122 -2.07 -2.06 -1.39
CA ILE A 122 -2.49 -2.33 -0.02
C ILE A 122 -3.54 -1.29 0.37
N GLN A 123 -4.63 -1.77 0.94
CA GLN A 123 -5.81 -0.97 1.28
C GLN A 123 -6.22 -1.15 2.74
N LEU A 124 -6.97 -0.18 3.24
CA LEU A 124 -7.53 -0.17 4.58
C LEU A 124 -9.00 -0.64 4.58
N PRO A 125 -9.43 -1.36 5.63
CA PRO A 125 -8.62 -1.89 6.72
C PRO A 125 -7.64 -2.95 6.21
N PHE A 126 -6.45 -3.00 6.80
CA PHE A 126 -5.51 -4.08 6.55
C PHE A 126 -6.19 -5.43 6.74
N THR A 127 -5.81 -6.41 5.94
CA THR A 127 -6.37 -7.76 6.00
C THR A 127 -6.09 -8.40 7.37
N HIS A 128 -6.72 -9.55 7.66
CA HIS A 128 -6.37 -10.28 8.87
C HIS A 128 -4.88 -10.66 8.87
N PHE A 129 -4.37 -11.15 7.74
CA PHE A 129 -3.00 -11.60 7.59
C PHE A 129 -1.99 -10.45 7.74
N GLU A 130 -2.20 -9.32 7.07
CA GLU A 130 -1.34 -8.12 7.20
C GLU A 130 -1.24 -7.65 8.67
N ARG A 131 -2.38 -7.59 9.38
CA ARG A 131 -2.42 -7.22 10.80
C ARG A 131 -1.68 -8.25 11.66
N SER A 132 -1.90 -9.54 11.43
CA SER A 132 -1.20 -10.61 12.14
C SER A 132 0.32 -10.56 11.92
N VAL A 133 0.80 -10.20 10.72
CA VAL A 133 2.24 -10.06 10.47
C VAL A 133 2.82 -8.87 11.24
N LEU A 134 2.18 -7.69 11.21
CA LEU A 134 2.61 -6.53 12.00
C LEU A 134 2.62 -6.82 13.51
N GLN A 135 1.61 -7.54 14.01
CA GLN A 135 1.50 -7.96 15.40
C GLN A 135 2.61 -8.95 15.80
N ALA A 136 2.84 -9.99 14.99
CA ALA A 136 3.88 -10.99 15.23
C ALA A 136 5.30 -10.41 15.16
N LEU A 137 5.51 -9.39 14.32
CA LEU A 137 6.75 -8.63 14.25
C LEU A 137 6.88 -7.58 15.37
N ASN A 138 5.80 -7.25 16.08
CA ASN A 138 5.70 -6.15 17.02
C ASN A 138 6.17 -4.81 16.41
N VAL A 139 5.62 -4.43 15.25
CA VAL A 139 6.01 -3.23 14.50
C VAL A 139 4.80 -2.41 14.05
N ALA A 140 5.02 -1.09 13.91
CA ALA A 140 4.08 -0.22 13.23
C ALA A 140 4.18 -0.32 11.69
N PRO A 141 3.14 0.06 10.93
CA PRO A 141 3.15 -0.02 9.47
C PRO A 141 4.34 0.66 8.81
N THR A 142 4.77 1.84 9.29
CA THR A 142 5.96 2.53 8.74
C THR A 142 7.30 2.01 9.25
N GLN A 143 7.29 1.20 10.32
CA GLN A 143 8.50 0.54 10.82
C GLN A 143 8.84 -0.69 9.96
N LEU A 144 7.85 -1.38 9.39
CA LEU A 144 8.09 -2.41 8.38
C LEU A 144 8.53 -1.75 7.05
N HIS A 145 9.69 -2.16 6.52
CA HIS A 145 10.26 -1.60 5.29
C HIS A 145 9.39 -1.90 4.05
N PRO A 146 9.27 -1.01 3.04
CA PRO A 146 8.42 -1.24 1.87
C PRO A 146 8.67 -2.56 1.12
N ASN A 147 9.93 -2.96 0.90
CA ASN A 147 10.24 -4.30 0.34
C ASN A 147 9.69 -5.47 1.17
N SER A 148 9.51 -5.27 2.48
CA SER A 148 8.98 -6.30 3.38
C SER A 148 7.46 -6.33 3.37
N TRP A 149 6.82 -5.17 3.24
CA TRP A 149 5.40 -5.08 2.87
C TRP A 149 5.09 -5.77 1.54
N ALA A 150 5.98 -5.64 0.54
CA ALA A 150 5.81 -6.34 -0.72
C ALA A 150 5.85 -7.87 -0.56
N PHE A 151 6.71 -8.44 0.31
CA PHE A 151 6.66 -9.87 0.64
C PHE A 151 5.33 -10.28 1.28
N VAL A 152 4.79 -9.47 2.21
CA VAL A 152 3.48 -9.74 2.84
C VAL A 152 2.38 -9.77 1.78
N ARG A 153 2.33 -8.74 0.92
CA ARG A 153 1.28 -8.61 -0.10
C ARG A 153 1.38 -9.66 -1.21
N ALA A 154 2.59 -9.93 -1.70
CA ALA A 154 2.81 -10.96 -2.71
C ALA A 154 2.51 -12.37 -2.20
N PHE A 155 2.80 -12.67 -0.93
CA PHE A 155 2.43 -13.94 -0.31
C PHE A 155 0.92 -14.08 -0.11
N GLU A 156 0.24 -13.00 0.29
CA GLU A 156 -1.23 -12.99 0.39
C GLU A 156 -1.89 -13.24 -0.97
N LEU A 157 -1.44 -12.55 -2.03
CA LEU A 157 -1.93 -12.73 -3.40
C LEU A 157 -1.64 -14.14 -3.95
N LEU A 158 -0.47 -14.73 -3.64
CA LEU A 158 -0.18 -16.13 -3.96
C LEU A 158 -1.19 -17.09 -3.30
N CYS A 159 -1.48 -16.87 -2.01
CA CYS A 159 -2.43 -17.72 -1.31
C CYS A 159 -3.84 -17.57 -1.90
N GLU A 160 -4.26 -16.34 -2.23
CA GLU A 160 -5.53 -16.07 -2.90
C GLU A 160 -5.64 -16.77 -4.26
N ASP A 161 -4.62 -16.71 -5.11
CA ASP A 161 -4.58 -17.37 -6.43
C ASP A 161 -4.63 -18.91 -6.33
N LEU A 162 -3.94 -19.49 -5.34
CA LEU A 162 -3.96 -20.93 -5.05
C LEU A 162 -5.19 -21.39 -4.24
N GLY A 163 -6.12 -20.48 -3.89
CA GLY A 163 -7.29 -20.80 -3.07
C GLY A 163 -6.97 -21.22 -1.63
N LYS A 164 -5.82 -20.82 -1.09
CA LYS A 164 -5.32 -21.15 0.25
C LYS A 164 -5.51 -19.96 1.20
N VAL A 165 -5.56 -20.24 2.51
CA VAL A 165 -5.54 -19.19 3.53
C VAL A 165 -4.08 -18.82 3.86
N PRO A 166 -3.67 -17.54 3.78
CA PRO A 166 -2.34 -17.12 4.19
C PRO A 166 -2.18 -17.18 5.71
N THR A 167 -1.17 -17.90 6.20
CA THR A 167 -0.89 -18.05 7.64
C THR A 167 0.47 -17.51 8.03
N LEU A 168 0.63 -17.16 9.31
CA LEU A 168 1.94 -16.79 9.87
C LEU A 168 2.93 -17.97 9.86
N GLY A 169 2.43 -19.20 10.03
CA GLY A 169 3.24 -20.42 10.04
C GLY A 169 3.94 -20.63 8.69
N VAL A 170 3.17 -20.62 7.60
CA VAL A 170 3.70 -20.75 6.24
C VAL A 170 4.52 -19.51 5.85
N PHE A 171 4.05 -18.29 6.14
CA PHE A 171 4.80 -17.08 5.82
C PHE A 171 6.19 -17.05 6.48
N PHE A 172 6.26 -17.24 7.81
CA PHE A 172 7.54 -17.28 8.51
C PHE A 172 8.33 -18.58 8.31
N TRP A 173 7.79 -19.59 7.61
CA TRP A 173 8.60 -20.72 7.15
C TRP A 173 9.59 -20.29 6.06
N PHE A 174 9.16 -19.42 5.15
CA PHE A 174 9.95 -18.88 4.05
C PHE A 174 10.65 -17.55 4.40
N PHE A 175 10.01 -16.67 5.18
CA PHE A 175 10.56 -15.36 5.52
C PHE A 175 11.06 -15.28 6.97
N THR A 176 12.02 -14.39 7.22
CA THR A 176 12.54 -14.08 8.56
C THR A 176 12.81 -12.58 8.70
N PRO A 177 12.65 -11.99 9.90
CA PRO A 177 13.26 -10.71 10.23
C PRO A 177 14.78 -10.76 9.97
N ARG A 178 15.31 -9.69 9.38
CA ARG A 178 16.74 -9.38 9.40
C ARG A 178 17.05 -8.76 10.76
N LYS A 179 18.03 -9.32 11.46
CA LYS A 179 18.56 -8.71 12.69
C LYS A 179 19.17 -7.34 12.36
N MET A 180 18.81 -6.32 13.13
CA MET A 180 19.52 -5.05 13.17
C MET A 180 19.87 -4.71 14.61
N ASP A 181 21.07 -4.15 14.84
CA ASP A 181 21.58 -3.89 16.19
C ASP A 181 21.12 -2.52 16.77
N ARG A 182 20.19 -1.82 16.10
CA ARG A 182 19.64 -0.53 16.52
C ARG A 182 18.15 -0.44 16.24
N VAL A 183 17.44 0.38 17.01
CA VAL A 183 16.03 0.75 16.74
C VAL A 183 15.98 1.42 15.37
N GLY A 184 15.14 0.90 14.48
CA GLY A 184 15.10 1.27 13.07
C GLY A 184 14.02 0.50 12.31
N TRP A 185 14.05 0.58 10.99
CA TRP A 185 13.17 -0.18 10.11
C TRP A 185 13.38 -1.69 10.26
N THR A 186 12.30 -2.43 10.50
CA THR A 186 12.29 -3.88 10.43
C THR A 186 12.21 -4.29 8.96
N SER A 187 13.17 -5.10 8.53
CA SER A 187 13.20 -5.67 7.18
C SER A 187 13.06 -7.19 7.26
N LEU A 188 12.31 -7.78 6.33
CA LEU A 188 12.24 -9.22 6.11
C LEU A 188 13.22 -9.64 5.01
N SER A 189 13.53 -10.93 4.98
CA SER A 189 14.16 -11.60 3.85
C SER A 189 13.72 -13.05 3.77
N ASN A 190 13.85 -13.65 2.58
CA ASN A 190 13.89 -15.10 2.45
C ASN A 190 14.85 -15.72 3.46
N ARG A 191 14.50 -16.88 4.01
CA ARG A 191 15.39 -17.71 4.80
C ARG A 191 16.36 -18.45 3.88
N PRO A 192 17.62 -18.67 4.31
CA PRO A 192 18.55 -19.52 3.58
C PRO A 192 17.93 -20.90 3.27
N LYS A 193 18.08 -21.37 2.02
CA LYS A 193 17.52 -22.63 1.51
C LYS A 193 15.97 -22.73 1.54
N ARG A 194 15.26 -21.60 1.67
CA ARG A 194 13.80 -21.51 1.65
C ARG A 194 13.34 -20.17 1.02
N SER A 195 13.92 -19.82 -0.12
CA SER A 195 13.49 -18.66 -0.90
C SER A 195 12.18 -18.96 -1.62
N LEU A 196 11.20 -18.06 -1.49
CA LEU A 196 9.91 -18.15 -2.15
C LEU A 196 9.67 -17.01 -3.13
N LEU A 197 10.07 -15.79 -2.76
CA LEU A 197 9.80 -14.57 -3.53
C LEU A 197 11.06 -13.76 -3.78
N TRP A 198 11.15 -13.10 -4.93
CA TRP A 198 12.16 -12.07 -5.16
C TRP A 198 11.81 -10.78 -4.40
N PRO A 199 12.81 -9.99 -3.94
CA PRO A 199 12.54 -8.66 -3.39
C PRO A 199 11.91 -7.75 -4.45
N PHE A 200 10.94 -6.93 -4.04
CA PHE A 200 10.28 -5.95 -4.92
C PHE A 200 11.25 -4.99 -5.63
N SER A 201 12.34 -4.62 -4.95
CA SER A 201 13.49 -3.94 -5.53
C SER A 201 14.73 -4.32 -4.72
N GLU A 202 15.90 -4.42 -5.35
CA GLU A 202 17.17 -4.68 -4.65
C GLU A 202 17.48 -3.61 -3.60
N SER A 203 17.10 -2.36 -3.88
CA SER A 203 17.30 -1.22 -2.99
C SER A 203 16.21 -0.16 -3.19
N TYR A 204 15.05 -0.38 -2.55
CA TYR A 204 13.97 0.62 -2.60
C TYR A 204 14.38 1.90 -1.87
N LYS A 205 14.36 3.04 -2.57
CA LYS A 205 14.82 4.35 -2.11
C LYS A 205 13.69 5.39 -2.24
N GLY A 206 13.93 6.63 -1.80
CA GLY A 206 12.98 7.75 -1.93
C GLY A 206 11.76 7.73 -0.99
N PHE A 207 11.40 6.56 -0.44
CA PHE A 207 10.19 6.37 0.38
C PHE A 207 10.13 7.15 1.69
N LYS A 208 11.27 7.67 2.19
CA LYS A 208 11.40 8.30 3.52
C LYS A 208 10.77 9.70 3.63
N ASN A 209 10.25 10.25 2.54
CA ASN A 209 9.60 11.56 2.53
C ASN A 209 8.09 11.46 2.25
N LEU A 210 7.57 10.25 2.00
CA LEU A 210 6.21 10.01 1.52
C LEU A 210 5.37 9.30 2.58
N PHE A 211 5.06 10.05 3.64
CA PHE A 211 4.27 9.59 4.78
C PHE A 211 3.03 10.47 4.98
N PHE A 212 1.96 9.87 5.47
CA PHE A 212 0.81 10.58 6.04
C PHE A 212 0.30 9.87 7.29
N ARG A 213 -0.42 10.62 8.12
CA ARG A 213 -1.15 10.07 9.27
C ARG A 213 -2.50 9.54 8.80
N VAL A 214 -2.93 8.42 9.37
CA VAL A 214 -4.27 7.85 9.21
C VAL A 214 -4.93 7.71 10.57
N ALA A 215 -6.10 8.32 10.72
CA ALA A 215 -6.96 8.18 11.90
C ALA A 215 -8.38 7.74 11.47
N PRO A 216 -9.09 6.91 12.25
CA PRO A 216 -10.50 6.65 12.03
C PRO A 216 -11.33 7.92 12.26
N ASN A 217 -12.38 8.12 11.45
CA ASN A 217 -13.28 9.28 11.62
C ASN A 217 -14.18 9.14 12.87
N ASP A 218 -14.69 7.92 13.10
CA ASP A 218 -15.48 7.55 14.27
C ASP A 218 -14.59 6.92 15.35
N SER A 219 -14.76 7.36 16.60
CA SER A 219 -14.13 6.77 17.79
C SER A 219 -14.52 5.31 18.03
N ASN A 220 -15.69 4.87 17.54
CA ASN A 220 -16.15 3.49 17.65
C ASN A 220 -15.61 2.58 16.52
N SER A 221 -14.77 3.11 15.62
CA SER A 221 -14.23 2.37 14.49
C SER A 221 -13.27 1.25 14.93
N ARG A 222 -13.58 0.02 14.53
CA ARG A 222 -12.74 -1.18 14.73
C ARG A 222 -11.55 -1.27 13.76
N LEU A 223 -11.20 -0.17 13.08
CA LEU A 223 -10.06 -0.09 12.17
C LEU A 223 -8.73 -0.36 12.89
N LEU A 224 -8.60 0.13 14.13
CA LEU A 224 -7.36 0.05 14.93
C LEU A 224 -7.42 -0.99 16.05
N VAL A 225 -8.63 -1.36 16.49
CA VAL A 225 -8.86 -2.22 17.66
C VAL A 225 -9.81 -3.38 17.37
N ASP A 226 -9.63 -4.49 18.07
CA ASP A 226 -10.50 -5.67 18.02
C ASP A 226 -11.80 -5.48 18.83
N ARG A 227 -12.57 -6.57 19.03
CA ARG A 227 -13.81 -6.53 19.81
C ARG A 227 -13.58 -6.35 21.31
N ASP A 228 -12.39 -6.68 21.80
CA ASP A 228 -11.98 -6.58 23.21
C ASP A 228 -11.25 -5.27 23.49
N GLY A 229 -11.15 -4.37 22.50
CA GLY A 229 -10.44 -3.09 22.59
C GLY A 229 -8.92 -3.18 22.46
N ARG A 230 -8.35 -4.36 22.13
CA ARG A 230 -6.91 -4.51 21.92
C ARG A 230 -6.52 -3.98 20.54
N GLN A 231 -5.36 -3.32 20.45
CA GLN A 231 -4.84 -2.86 19.17
C GLN A 231 -4.47 -4.06 18.26
N HIS A 232 -4.87 -4.01 16.99
CA HIS A 232 -4.53 -5.05 16.01
C HIS A 232 -3.01 -5.16 15.79
N PHE A 233 -2.31 -4.04 15.87
CA PHE A 233 -0.86 -3.90 15.70
C PHE A 233 -0.39 -2.61 16.40
N PRO A 234 0.89 -2.46 16.74
CA PRO A 234 1.42 -1.22 17.30
C PRO A 234 1.18 -0.02 16.37
N LEU A 235 0.48 1.01 16.85
CA LEU A 235 0.18 2.20 16.03
C LEU A 235 1.40 3.10 15.79
N GLN A 236 2.42 2.98 16.64
CA GLN A 236 3.63 3.79 16.68
C GLN A 236 4.86 2.87 16.77
N TRP A 237 6.02 3.34 16.31
CA TRP A 237 7.24 2.51 16.25
C TRP A 237 7.62 1.93 17.61
N THR A 238 7.96 0.64 17.63
CA THR A 238 8.36 -0.04 18.86
C THR A 238 9.88 -0.07 18.99
N ARG A 239 10.37 -0.01 20.23
CA ARG A 239 11.80 -0.17 20.55
C ARG A 239 12.23 -1.65 20.61
N ARG A 240 11.31 -2.60 20.44
CA ARG A 240 11.52 -4.04 20.58
C ARG A 240 10.78 -4.82 19.48
N PRO A 241 11.10 -4.60 18.19
CA PRO A 241 10.61 -5.44 17.12
C PRO A 241 11.11 -6.89 17.30
N ALA A 242 10.40 -7.86 16.73
CA ALA A 242 10.82 -9.25 16.74
C ALA A 242 12.13 -9.43 15.95
N VAL A 243 13.21 -9.78 16.65
CA VAL A 243 14.54 -10.00 16.05
C VAL A 243 14.68 -11.37 15.38
N SER A 244 13.82 -12.31 15.76
CA SER A 244 13.69 -13.63 15.15
C SER A 244 12.28 -14.17 15.40
N ILE A 245 11.80 -15.00 14.48
CA ILE A 245 10.57 -15.79 14.65
C ILE A 245 10.95 -17.24 14.32
N SER A 246 10.59 -18.18 15.18
CA SER A 246 10.81 -19.61 14.98
C SER A 246 9.50 -20.31 14.62
N VAL A 247 9.46 -20.92 13.44
CA VAL A 247 8.36 -21.82 13.06
C VAL A 247 8.76 -23.23 13.47
N ALA A 248 8.19 -23.70 14.58
CA ALA A 248 8.40 -25.06 15.04
C ALA A 248 7.55 -26.02 14.20
N VAL A 249 8.18 -27.07 13.65
CA VAL A 249 7.54 -28.07 12.77
C VAL A 249 6.24 -28.62 13.35
N LYS A 250 6.26 -28.93 14.64
CA LYS A 250 5.14 -29.47 15.44
C LYS A 250 3.99 -28.48 15.71
N ASN A 251 4.16 -27.20 15.40
CA ASN A 251 3.14 -26.16 15.59
C ASN A 251 2.39 -25.83 14.29
N LEU A 252 2.84 -26.35 13.15
CA LEU A 252 2.17 -26.20 11.86
C LEU A 252 1.11 -27.30 11.70
N GLU A 253 -0.05 -26.93 11.18
CA GLU A 253 -1.10 -27.90 10.86
C GLU A 253 -0.71 -28.76 9.64
N SER A 254 -1.29 -29.96 9.52
CA SER A 254 -0.95 -30.91 8.45
C SER A 254 -1.14 -30.34 7.04
N TRP A 255 -2.11 -29.45 6.86
CA TRP A 255 -2.36 -28.78 5.57
C TRP A 255 -1.37 -27.64 5.30
N GLU A 256 -0.91 -26.90 6.33
CA GLU A 256 0.18 -25.92 6.19
C GLU A 256 1.47 -26.62 5.75
N TRP A 257 1.70 -27.83 6.25
CA TRP A 257 2.81 -28.69 5.82
C TRP A 257 2.73 -29.11 4.37
N ALA A 258 1.55 -29.56 3.92
CA ALA A 258 1.32 -29.89 2.51
C ALA A 258 1.51 -28.65 1.62
N PHE A 259 1.01 -27.49 2.04
CA PHE A 259 1.18 -26.22 1.31
C PHE A 259 2.64 -25.74 1.27
N ILE A 260 3.42 -25.95 2.34
CA ILE A 260 4.87 -25.70 2.37
C ILE A 260 5.64 -26.65 1.43
N ALA A 261 5.11 -27.82 1.10
CA ALA A 261 5.69 -28.70 0.07
C ALA A 261 5.32 -28.20 -1.33
N GLU A 262 4.03 -27.96 -1.58
CA GLU A 262 3.48 -27.39 -2.82
C GLU A 262 4.18 -26.09 -3.26
N LEU A 263 4.58 -25.24 -2.32
CA LEU A 263 5.33 -24.00 -2.58
C LEU A 263 6.85 -24.17 -2.82
N LYS A 264 7.38 -25.40 -2.90
CA LYS A 264 8.80 -25.68 -3.19
C LYS A 264 9.04 -26.39 -4.51
N ASP A 265 8.00 -27.00 -5.07
CA ASP A 265 8.04 -27.76 -6.31
C ASP A 265 7.95 -26.84 -7.54
#